data_AF-A0A954Y3W3-F1
#
_entry.id   AF-A0A954Y3W3-F1
#
_cell.length_a   1.000
_cell.length_b   1.000
_cell.length_c   1.000
_cell.angle_alpha   90.00
_cell.angle_beta   90.00
_cell.angle_gamma   90.00
#
_symmetry.space_group_name_H-M   'P 1'
#
loop_
_entity.id
_entity.type
_entity.pdbx_description
1 polymer ?
#
loop_
_entity_poly.entity_id
_entity_poly.type
_entity_poly.pdbx_seq_one_letter_code
_entity_poly.pdbx_strand_id
1 'polypeptide(L)'
;MIADLTTTEVCAAIELVVRELLWEAGIEHPPVDALEAARRLGCVVVPSEHAPHRAYRVRVASCGVRTEEVIALAPEDRPERRQWSVAHELGEAHAHRLFRYLGIGPRDCPGAAREQLANRFANCLLLPGRWFLPAALACDWDLAALKRRFATASHELIARRFLELHEGSIVVTVIDNGQQTWRRGSRWRAPPAAPCELAAWNKAFETGRYVDCPVGRDQVTRLRVWPVHEHGWRREILLTEYEEC
;
A
#
# COMPACT_ATOMS: atom_id res chain seq x y z
N MET A 1 -11.84 -22.64 -4.91
CA MET A 1 -12.68 -21.44 -5.16
C MET A 1 -11.86 -20.16 -5.10
N ILE A 2 -11.33 -19.67 -3.96
CA ILE A 2 -10.34 -18.56 -3.98
C ILE A 2 -8.97 -18.99 -4.54
N ALA A 3 -8.56 -20.23 -4.26
CA ALA A 3 -7.29 -20.78 -4.75
C ALA A 3 -7.21 -20.91 -6.28
N ASP A 4 -8.35 -20.85 -6.98
CA ASP A 4 -8.43 -20.97 -8.45
C ASP A 4 -8.43 -19.60 -9.14
N LEU A 5 -8.58 -18.50 -8.39
CA LEU A 5 -8.51 -17.15 -8.93
C LEU A 5 -7.05 -16.75 -9.09
N THR A 6 -6.73 -16.23 -10.26
CA THR A 6 -5.40 -15.65 -10.49
C THR A 6 -5.24 -14.40 -9.64
N THR A 7 -3.99 -14.12 -9.23
CA THR A 7 -3.68 -12.87 -8.51
C THR A 7 -4.16 -11.67 -9.32
N THR A 8 -4.03 -11.70 -10.65
CA THR A 8 -4.46 -10.66 -11.59
C THR A 8 -5.96 -10.36 -11.51
N GLU A 9 -6.81 -11.39 -11.54
CA GLU A 9 -8.27 -11.23 -11.42
C GLU A 9 -8.67 -10.58 -10.09
N VAL A 10 -8.03 -11.01 -9.00
CA VAL A 10 -8.25 -10.40 -7.68
C VAL A 10 -7.81 -8.93 -7.68
N CYS A 11 -6.67 -8.57 -8.29
CA CYS A 11 -6.29 -7.14 -8.38
C CYS A 11 -7.34 -6.35 -9.14
N ALA A 12 -7.77 -6.85 -10.30
CA ALA A 12 -8.70 -6.13 -11.17
C ALA A 12 -10.05 -5.89 -10.46
N ALA A 13 -10.55 -6.88 -9.73
CA ALA A 13 -11.75 -6.73 -8.91
C ALA A 13 -11.55 -5.69 -7.79
N ILE A 14 -10.39 -5.67 -7.13
CA ILE A 14 -10.08 -4.66 -6.12
C ILE A 14 -10.03 -3.26 -6.72
N GLU A 15 -9.32 -3.05 -7.82
CA GLU A 15 -9.26 -1.75 -8.51
C GLU A 15 -10.65 -1.27 -8.93
N LEU A 16 -11.51 -2.18 -9.40
CA LEU A 16 -12.88 -1.87 -9.78
C LEU A 16 -13.69 -1.37 -8.58
N VAL A 17 -13.69 -2.11 -7.47
CA VAL A 17 -14.43 -1.72 -6.26
C VAL A 17 -13.88 -0.44 -5.67
N VAL A 18 -12.56 -0.26 -5.63
CA VAL A 18 -11.94 1.00 -5.19
C VAL A 18 -12.41 2.17 -6.06
N ARG A 19 -12.44 1.99 -7.39
CA ARG A 19 -12.91 3.02 -8.32
C ARG A 19 -14.36 3.42 -8.05
N GLU A 20 -15.24 2.45 -7.81
CA GLU A 20 -16.65 2.69 -7.46
C GLU A 20 -16.78 3.45 -6.14
N LEU A 21 -16.04 3.05 -5.11
CA LEU A 21 -16.10 3.70 -3.80
C LEU A 21 -15.54 5.11 -3.82
N LEU A 22 -14.48 5.36 -4.58
CA LEU A 22 -13.97 6.72 -4.79
C LEU A 22 -14.99 7.59 -5.54
N TRP A 23 -15.72 7.02 -6.51
CA TRP A 23 -16.79 7.73 -7.20
C TRP A 23 -17.97 8.04 -6.26
N GLU A 24 -18.44 7.06 -5.49
CA GLU A 24 -19.51 7.22 -4.49
C GLU A 24 -19.13 8.25 -3.41
N ALA A 25 -17.85 8.27 -3.01
CA ALA A 25 -17.31 9.27 -2.10
C ALA A 25 -17.02 10.62 -2.78
N GLY A 26 -17.22 10.79 -4.09
CA GLY A 26 -16.91 12.02 -4.81
C GLY A 26 -15.43 12.44 -4.68
N ILE A 27 -14.51 11.48 -4.66
CA ILE A 27 -13.07 11.69 -4.61
C ILE A 27 -12.53 11.51 -6.03
N GLU A 28 -12.07 12.62 -6.62
CA GLU A 28 -11.73 12.70 -8.04
C GLU A 28 -10.23 12.81 -8.34
N HIS A 29 -9.40 13.06 -7.32
CA HIS A 29 -7.95 13.15 -7.46
C HIS A 29 -7.22 12.72 -6.18
N PRO A 30 -5.92 12.35 -6.27
CA PRO A 30 -5.09 12.15 -5.08
C PRO A 30 -4.76 13.48 -4.39
N PRO A 31 -4.30 13.45 -3.12
CA PRO A 31 -4.22 12.26 -2.26
C PRO A 31 -5.61 11.81 -1.79
N VAL A 32 -5.80 10.50 -1.63
CA VAL A 32 -7.02 9.95 -1.04
C VAL A 32 -6.93 10.04 0.47
N ASP A 33 -7.82 10.81 1.07
CA ASP A 33 -8.04 10.82 2.52
C ASP A 33 -9.07 9.74 2.87
N ALA A 34 -8.62 8.65 3.48
CA ALA A 34 -9.46 7.52 3.87
C ALA A 34 -10.44 7.88 5.00
N LEU A 35 -10.11 8.84 5.86
CA LEU A 35 -11.04 9.33 6.90
C LEU A 35 -12.23 10.04 6.24
N GLU A 36 -11.94 10.92 5.28
CA GLU A 36 -12.97 11.62 4.51
C GLU A 36 -13.76 10.65 3.62
N ALA A 37 -13.09 9.68 2.99
CA ALA A 37 -13.75 8.63 2.23
C ALA A 37 -14.73 7.85 3.11
N ALA A 38 -14.32 7.42 4.30
CA ALA A 38 -15.18 6.74 5.26
C ALA A 38 -16.40 7.59 5.62
N ARG A 39 -16.20 8.87 5.95
CA ARG A 39 -17.29 9.80 6.28
C ARG A 39 -18.30 9.93 5.14
N ARG A 40 -17.83 10.09 3.91
CA ARG A 40 -18.71 10.23 2.72
C ARG A 40 -19.43 8.94 2.35
N LEU A 41 -18.85 7.79 2.67
CA LEU A 41 -19.48 6.48 2.53
C LEU A 41 -20.44 6.14 3.71
N GLY A 42 -20.63 7.07 4.65
CA GLY A 42 -21.54 6.90 5.78
C GLY A 42 -20.96 6.10 6.95
N CYS A 43 -19.65 5.93 7.00
CA CYS A 43 -18.94 5.35 8.14
C CYS A 43 -18.51 6.44 9.12
N VAL A 44 -18.70 6.20 10.41
CA VAL A 44 -18.26 7.11 11.48
C VAL A 44 -16.92 6.62 12.01
N VAL A 45 -15.87 7.44 11.95
CA VAL A 45 -14.57 7.10 12.53
C VAL A 45 -14.45 7.74 13.91
N VAL A 46 -14.21 6.93 14.95
CA VAL A 46 -14.10 7.39 16.34
C VAL A 46 -12.76 6.96 16.94
N PRO A 47 -12.11 7.81 17.76
CA PRO A 47 -10.96 7.38 18.53
C PRO A 47 -11.38 6.36 19.60
N SER A 48 -10.54 5.34 19.85
CA SER A 48 -10.74 4.34 20.89
C SER A 48 -9.42 4.00 21.58
N GLU A 49 -9.30 4.41 22.84
CA GLU A 49 -8.10 4.12 23.66
C GLU A 49 -7.99 2.64 24.06
N HIS A 50 -9.10 1.90 24.00
CA HIS A 50 -9.19 0.50 24.43
C HIS A 50 -9.26 -0.48 23.25
N ALA A 51 -8.81 -0.05 22.06
CA ALA A 51 -8.87 -0.85 20.87
C ALA A 51 -7.94 -2.09 20.98
N PRO A 52 -8.45 -3.32 20.76
CA PRO A 52 -7.62 -4.54 20.79
C PRO A 52 -6.63 -4.61 19.60
N HIS A 53 -6.91 -3.85 18.54
CA HIS A 53 -6.11 -3.71 17.33
C HIS A 53 -6.01 -2.23 16.93
N ARG A 54 -5.17 -1.90 15.94
CA ARG A 54 -4.98 -0.51 15.49
C ARG A 54 -6.26 0.16 15.02
N ALA A 55 -7.14 -0.59 14.38
CA ALA A 55 -8.53 -0.21 14.17
C ALA A 55 -9.39 -1.47 14.22
N TYR A 56 -10.68 -1.28 14.42
CA TYR A 56 -11.68 -2.33 14.26
C TYR A 56 -13.04 -1.73 13.95
N ARG A 57 -13.81 -2.41 13.11
CA ARG A 57 -15.18 -2.03 12.79
C ARG A 57 -16.18 -2.56 13.82
N VAL A 58 -17.11 -1.70 14.23
CA VAL A 58 -18.28 -2.04 15.05
C VAL A 58 -19.54 -1.58 14.32
N ARG A 59 -20.60 -2.39 14.40
CA ARG A 59 -21.93 -1.97 13.98
C ARG A 59 -22.71 -1.57 15.22
N VAL A 60 -23.07 -0.29 15.30
CA VAL A 60 -23.83 0.23 16.43
C VAL A 60 -25.28 0.38 15.98
N ALA A 61 -26.18 -0.30 16.69
CA ALA A 61 -27.60 -0.07 16.54
C ALA A 61 -27.92 1.27 17.19
N SER A 62 -28.09 2.33 16.40
CA SER A 62 -28.71 3.55 16.91
C SER A 62 -30.20 3.26 17.17
N CYS A 63 -30.75 3.81 18.26
CA CYS A 63 -32.12 3.52 18.71
C CYS A 63 -33.16 3.68 17.59
N GLY A 64 -33.52 2.56 16.95
CA GLY A 64 -34.78 2.38 16.24
C GLY A 64 -34.75 2.08 14.74
N VAL A 65 -33.78 2.55 13.93
CA VAL A 65 -33.92 2.40 12.45
C VAL A 65 -32.63 2.25 11.66
N ARG A 66 -31.47 2.74 12.12
CA ARG A 66 -30.21 2.69 11.35
C ARG A 66 -29.08 2.03 12.14
N THR A 67 -28.50 0.99 11.55
CA THR A 67 -27.20 0.49 11.95
C THR A 67 -26.15 1.41 11.35
N GLU A 68 -25.41 2.11 12.21
CA GLU A 68 -24.27 2.91 11.78
C GLU A 68 -23.03 2.02 11.72
N GLU A 69 -22.27 2.14 10.63
CA GLU A 69 -20.94 1.51 10.55
C GLU A 69 -19.93 2.43 11.21
N VAL A 70 -19.33 1.96 12.30
CA VAL A 70 -18.36 2.71 13.10
C VAL A 70 -16.99 2.05 12.95
N ILE A 71 -15.97 2.85 12.66
CA ILE A 71 -14.57 2.43 12.67
C ILE A 71 -13.93 3.03 13.92
N ALA A 72 -13.62 2.18 14.90
CA ALA A 72 -12.88 2.59 16.09
C ALA A 72 -11.38 2.54 15.78
N LEU A 73 -10.68 3.66 15.99
CA LEU A 73 -9.28 3.85 15.65
C LEU A 73 -8.45 4.05 16.94
N ALA A 74 -7.42 3.23 17.13
CA ALA A 74 -6.48 3.40 18.23
C ALA A 74 -5.69 4.71 18.08
N PRO A 75 -5.18 5.30 19.19
CA PRO A 75 -4.23 6.39 19.11
C PRO A 75 -3.03 6.00 18.22
N GLU A 76 -2.73 6.82 17.22
CA GLU A 76 -1.63 6.60 16.29
C GLU A 76 -1.02 7.94 15.89
N ASP A 77 0.26 8.09 16.22
CA ASP A 77 1.00 9.34 16.03
C ASP A 77 1.34 9.59 14.56
N ARG A 78 1.44 8.53 13.76
CA ARG A 78 1.77 8.63 12.34
C ARG A 78 0.53 8.82 11.48
N PRO A 79 0.36 9.97 10.80
CA PRO A 79 -0.82 10.24 9.99
C PRO A 79 -1.10 9.16 8.94
N GLU A 80 -0.07 8.66 8.25
CA GLU A 80 -0.23 7.64 7.21
C GLU A 80 -0.72 6.30 7.76
N ARG A 81 -0.40 5.97 9.01
CA ARG A 81 -0.89 4.74 9.65
C ARG A 81 -2.37 4.84 9.98
N ARG A 82 -2.85 6.02 10.40
CA ARG A 82 -4.29 6.27 10.56
C ARG A 82 -5.03 6.10 9.24
N GLN A 83 -4.49 6.69 8.16
CA GLN A 83 -5.02 6.56 6.81
C GLN A 83 -5.10 5.09 6.37
N TRP A 84 -4.01 4.34 6.57
CA TRP A 84 -3.95 2.92 6.25
C TRP A 84 -4.97 2.10 7.06
N SER A 85 -5.08 2.33 8.36
CA SER A 85 -6.01 1.59 9.22
C SER A 85 -7.47 1.80 8.81
N VAL A 86 -7.86 3.05 8.50
CA VAL A 86 -9.22 3.32 8.01
C VAL A 86 -9.44 2.70 6.62
N ALA A 87 -8.46 2.80 5.72
CA ALA A 87 -8.54 2.19 4.39
C ALA A 87 -8.67 0.66 4.46
N HIS A 88 -8.00 0.01 5.40
CA HIS A 88 -8.11 -1.42 5.68
C HIS A 88 -9.54 -1.78 6.13
N GLU A 89 -10.08 -1.06 7.12
CA GLU A 89 -11.44 -1.30 7.63
C GLU A 89 -12.52 -1.04 6.57
N LEU A 90 -12.32 -0.07 5.69
CA LEU A 90 -13.18 0.12 4.51
C LEU A 90 -13.12 -1.09 3.57
N GLY A 91 -11.94 -1.67 3.36
CA GLY A 91 -11.79 -2.92 2.61
C GLY A 91 -12.59 -4.07 3.23
N GLU A 92 -12.50 -4.22 4.54
CA GLU A 92 -13.29 -5.20 5.30
C GLU A 92 -14.80 -4.97 5.20
N ALA A 93 -15.23 -3.71 5.25
CA ALA A 93 -16.63 -3.32 5.14
C ALA A 93 -17.22 -3.63 3.75
N HIS A 94 -16.43 -3.36 2.71
CA HIS A 94 -16.84 -3.51 1.32
C HIS A 94 -16.40 -4.83 0.67
N ALA A 95 -15.81 -5.76 1.43
CA ALA A 95 -15.39 -7.08 0.93
C ALA A 95 -16.52 -7.87 0.24
N HIS A 96 -17.78 -7.66 0.66
CA HIS A 96 -18.95 -8.27 0.03
C HIS A 96 -19.09 -7.88 -1.46
N ARG A 97 -18.68 -6.66 -1.86
CA ARG A 97 -18.69 -6.24 -3.27
C ARG A 97 -17.63 -6.99 -4.07
N LEU A 98 -16.44 -7.18 -3.48
CA LEU A 98 -15.37 -8.00 -4.07
C LEU A 98 -15.82 -9.44 -4.28
N PHE A 99 -16.43 -10.04 -3.26
CA PHE A 99 -16.94 -11.42 -3.35
C PHE A 99 -18.00 -11.58 -4.43
N ARG A 100 -18.89 -10.59 -4.58
CA ARG A 100 -19.87 -10.56 -5.66
C ARG A 100 -19.20 -10.53 -7.04
N TYR A 101 -18.17 -9.70 -7.23
CA TYR A 101 -17.42 -9.65 -8.50
C TYR A 101 -16.64 -10.93 -8.80
N LEU A 102 -16.11 -11.56 -7.77
CA LEU A 102 -15.30 -12.77 -7.88
C LEU A 102 -16.14 -14.07 -7.86
N GLY A 103 -17.47 -13.97 -7.73
CA GLY A 103 -18.36 -15.13 -7.61
C GLY A 103 -18.13 -15.98 -6.36
N ILE A 104 -17.55 -15.41 -5.30
CA ILE A 104 -17.22 -16.12 -4.05
C ILE A 104 -18.42 -16.05 -3.10
N GLY A 105 -18.85 -17.19 -2.57
CA GLY A 105 -19.86 -17.23 -1.51
C GLY A 105 -19.33 -16.68 -0.18
N PRO A 106 -20.15 -16.00 0.64
CA PRO A 106 -19.69 -15.39 1.91
C PRO A 106 -19.06 -16.36 2.92
N ARG A 107 -19.36 -17.67 2.80
CA ARG A 107 -18.83 -18.74 3.66
C ARG A 107 -17.55 -19.38 3.10
N ASP A 108 -17.18 -19.04 1.87
CA ASP A 108 -16.10 -19.70 1.12
C ASP A 108 -14.78 -18.94 1.20
N CYS A 109 -14.72 -17.87 2.00
CA CYS A 109 -13.53 -17.04 2.21
C CYS A 109 -13.00 -17.20 3.64
N PRO A 110 -11.88 -17.91 3.86
CA PRO A 110 -11.22 -17.98 5.16
C PRO A 110 -10.79 -16.60 5.67
N GLY A 111 -10.76 -16.41 6.99
CA GLY A 111 -10.38 -15.12 7.61
C GLY A 111 -9.01 -14.59 7.14
N ALA A 112 -8.03 -15.48 6.96
CA ALA A 112 -6.70 -15.09 6.47
C ALA A 112 -6.70 -14.57 5.02
N ALA A 113 -7.60 -15.07 4.16
CA ALA A 113 -7.73 -14.57 2.79
C ALA A 113 -8.44 -13.20 2.78
N ARG A 114 -9.41 -13.02 3.67
CA ARG A 114 -10.13 -11.75 3.85
C ARG A 114 -9.20 -10.62 4.31
N GLU A 115 -8.37 -10.90 5.31
CA GLU A 115 -7.31 -9.99 5.80
C GLU A 115 -6.35 -9.58 4.67
N GLN A 116 -5.92 -10.52 3.83
CA GLN A 116 -5.06 -10.22 2.67
C GLN A 116 -5.77 -9.33 1.64
N LEU A 117 -7.06 -9.57 1.38
CA LEU A 117 -7.87 -8.74 0.51
C LEU A 117 -8.03 -7.33 1.07
N ALA A 118 -8.29 -7.17 2.37
CA ALA A 118 -8.39 -5.87 3.02
C ALA A 118 -7.08 -5.09 2.98
N ASN A 119 -5.95 -5.75 3.25
CA ASN A 119 -4.62 -5.15 3.13
C ASN A 119 -4.32 -4.66 1.71
N ARG A 120 -4.70 -5.46 0.71
CA ARG A 120 -4.52 -5.07 -0.70
C ARG A 120 -5.48 -3.98 -1.13
N PHE A 121 -6.73 -4.05 -0.68
CA PHE A 121 -7.72 -3.01 -0.88
C PHE A 121 -7.24 -1.67 -0.32
N ALA A 122 -6.69 -1.65 0.89
CA ALA A 122 -6.14 -0.43 1.48
C ALA A 122 -5.02 0.18 0.62
N ASN A 123 -4.14 -0.67 0.07
CA ASN A 123 -3.10 -0.23 -0.86
C ASN A 123 -3.71 0.42 -2.12
N CYS A 124 -4.69 -0.24 -2.75
CA CYS A 124 -5.37 0.27 -3.93
C CYS A 124 -6.19 1.54 -3.63
N LEU A 125 -6.82 1.66 -2.46
CA LEU A 125 -7.60 2.84 -2.09
C LEU A 125 -6.70 4.07 -1.92
N LEU A 126 -5.57 3.93 -1.22
CA LEU A 126 -4.63 5.02 -1.00
C LEU A 126 -3.79 5.35 -2.25
N LEU A 127 -3.55 4.35 -3.10
CA LEU A 127 -2.79 4.46 -4.35
C LEU A 127 -3.58 3.91 -5.55
N PRO A 128 -4.69 4.55 -5.95
CA PRO A 128 -5.56 4.03 -7.03
C PRO A 128 -4.80 3.91 -8.33
N GLY A 129 -4.84 2.74 -8.98
CA GLY A 129 -4.01 2.45 -10.16
C GLY A 129 -4.20 3.48 -11.27
N ARG A 130 -5.45 3.94 -11.49
CA ARG A 130 -5.83 4.96 -12.48
C ARG A 130 -5.09 6.30 -12.33
N TRP A 131 -4.68 6.65 -11.12
CA TRP A 131 -3.96 7.90 -10.84
C TRP A 131 -2.48 7.65 -10.57
N PHE A 132 -2.17 6.53 -9.91
CA PHE A 132 -0.82 6.19 -9.50
C PHE A 132 0.07 5.84 -10.69
N LEU A 133 -0.38 4.96 -11.59
CA LEU A 133 0.46 4.51 -12.71
C LEU A 133 0.87 5.66 -13.64
N PRO A 134 -0.05 6.53 -14.13
CA PRO A 134 0.36 7.68 -14.95
C PRO A 134 1.28 8.64 -14.21
N ALA A 135 1.07 8.85 -12.90
CA ALA A 135 1.95 9.69 -12.10
C ALA A 135 3.35 9.09 -11.94
N ALA A 136 3.44 7.77 -11.71
CA ALA A 136 4.70 7.06 -11.57
C ALA A 136 5.50 7.09 -12.87
N LEU A 137 4.85 6.83 -14.01
CA LEU A 137 5.49 6.94 -15.32
C LEU A 137 5.99 8.36 -15.60
N ALA A 138 5.18 9.39 -15.26
CA ALA A 138 5.55 10.78 -15.51
C ALA A 138 6.75 11.29 -14.69
N CYS A 139 7.02 10.69 -13.52
CA CYS A 139 8.17 11.03 -12.69
C CYS A 139 9.22 9.92 -12.65
N ASP A 140 9.21 9.01 -13.63
CA ASP A 140 10.16 7.90 -13.71
C ASP A 140 10.27 7.12 -12.39
N TRP A 141 9.14 6.80 -11.75
CA TRP A 141 9.06 6.08 -10.47
C TRP A 141 9.82 6.74 -9.29
N ASP A 142 10.07 8.05 -9.33
CA ASP A 142 10.64 8.78 -8.20
C ASP A 142 9.73 8.70 -6.96
N LEU A 143 10.20 8.00 -5.93
CA LEU A 143 9.47 7.78 -4.68
C LEU A 143 9.13 9.08 -3.93
N ALA A 144 10.05 10.05 -3.91
CA ALA A 144 9.83 11.31 -3.21
C ALA A 144 8.81 12.18 -3.96
N ALA A 145 8.84 12.19 -5.28
CA ALA A 145 7.83 12.84 -6.11
C ALA A 145 6.44 12.23 -5.92
N LEU A 146 6.36 10.90 -5.91
CA LEU A 146 5.11 10.19 -5.64
C LEU A 146 4.60 10.44 -4.23
N LYS A 147 5.48 10.45 -3.22
CA LYS A 147 5.07 10.78 -1.84
C LYS A 147 4.45 12.17 -1.73
N ARG A 148 4.96 13.17 -2.44
CA ARG A 148 4.35 14.51 -2.46
C ARG A 148 2.92 14.50 -3.03
N ARG A 149 2.68 13.69 -4.06
CA ARG A 149 1.36 13.58 -4.72
C ARG A 149 0.38 12.68 -3.95
N PHE A 150 0.87 11.61 -3.34
CA PHE A 150 0.10 10.63 -2.59
C PHE A 150 0.42 10.74 -1.09
N ALA A 151 0.27 11.95 -0.55
CA ALA A 151 0.75 12.32 0.78
C ALA A 151 0.16 11.47 1.94
N THR A 152 -1.01 10.87 1.75
CA THR A 152 -1.66 9.99 2.74
C THR A 152 -1.08 8.58 2.80
N ALA A 153 -0.33 8.16 1.77
CA ALA A 153 0.36 6.88 1.74
C ALA A 153 1.80 7.00 2.28
N SER A 154 2.29 5.99 3.00
CA SER A 154 3.69 5.97 3.44
C SER A 154 4.64 5.69 2.26
N HIS A 155 5.91 6.08 2.39
CA HIS A 155 6.94 5.74 1.39
C HIS A 155 7.02 4.23 1.13
N GLU A 156 6.89 3.42 2.18
CA GLU A 156 6.90 1.96 2.04
C GLU A 156 5.69 1.45 1.24
N LEU A 157 4.49 2.00 1.48
CA LEU A 157 3.29 1.61 0.76
C LEU A 157 3.42 1.95 -0.74
N ILE A 158 3.95 3.15 -1.05
CA ILE A 158 4.26 3.57 -2.42
C ILE A 158 5.26 2.62 -3.07
N ALA A 159 6.34 2.28 -2.38
CA ALA A 159 7.37 1.38 -2.91
C ALA A 159 6.82 -0.04 -3.15
N ARG A 160 5.97 -0.56 -2.25
CA ARG A 160 5.28 -1.84 -2.45
C ARG A 160 4.39 -1.81 -3.70
N ARG A 161 3.76 -0.67 -3.98
CA ARG A 161 2.94 -0.48 -5.16
C ARG A 161 3.74 -0.54 -6.47
N PHE A 162 5.04 -0.25 -6.44
CA PHE A 162 5.91 -0.45 -7.60
C PHE A 162 5.92 -1.91 -8.05
N LEU A 163 6.00 -2.86 -7.12
CA LEU A 163 6.03 -4.28 -7.44
C LEU A 163 4.78 -4.77 -8.18
N GLU A 164 3.65 -4.10 -7.99
CA GLU A 164 2.37 -4.48 -8.60
C GLU A 164 2.20 -3.89 -10.00
N LEU A 165 2.77 -2.71 -10.27
CA LEU A 165 2.46 -1.91 -11.46
C LEU A 165 3.66 -1.68 -12.38
N HIS A 166 4.88 -1.92 -11.91
CA HIS A 166 6.08 -1.78 -12.74
C HIS A 166 6.16 -2.91 -13.76
N GLU A 167 6.43 -2.58 -15.02
CA GLU A 167 6.45 -3.56 -16.11
C GLU A 167 7.75 -4.38 -16.15
N GLY A 168 8.88 -3.75 -15.83
CA GLY A 168 10.19 -4.40 -15.79
C GLY A 168 10.46 -5.27 -14.55
N SER A 169 11.60 -5.97 -14.58
CA SER A 169 12.12 -6.79 -13.49
C SER A 169 12.69 -5.92 -12.38
N ILE A 170 11.92 -5.73 -11.30
CA ILE A 170 12.36 -4.92 -10.16
C ILE A 170 12.37 -5.70 -8.85
N VAL A 171 13.24 -5.26 -7.94
CA VAL A 171 13.25 -5.64 -6.53
C VAL A 171 13.14 -4.39 -5.69
N VAL A 172 12.27 -4.42 -4.69
CA VAL A 172 12.19 -3.39 -3.66
C VAL A 172 12.72 -3.97 -2.36
N THR A 173 13.61 -3.21 -1.71
CA THR A 173 14.17 -3.56 -0.39
C THR A 173 13.88 -2.44 0.59
N VAL A 174 13.45 -2.80 1.79
CA VAL A 174 13.24 -1.87 2.90
C VAL A 174 14.19 -2.25 4.02
N ILE A 175 14.96 -1.27 4.44
CA ILE A 175 15.92 -1.37 5.53
C ILE A 175 15.45 -0.39 6.60
N ASP A 176 15.26 -0.88 7.82
CA ASP A 176 14.80 -0.09 8.95
C ASP A 176 15.86 -0.12 10.05
N ASN A 177 16.35 1.05 10.44
CA ASN A 177 17.45 1.23 11.39
C ASN A 177 18.66 0.32 11.11
N GLY A 178 19.04 0.23 9.84
CA GLY A 178 20.19 -0.57 9.39
C GLY A 178 19.94 -2.07 9.24
N GLN A 179 18.71 -2.55 9.48
CA GLN A 179 18.34 -3.97 9.34
C GLN A 179 17.39 -4.15 8.16
N GLN A 180 17.68 -5.11 7.26
CA GLN A 180 16.76 -5.45 6.18
C GLN A 180 15.50 -6.10 6.76
N THR A 181 14.38 -5.37 6.72
CA THR A 181 13.09 -5.85 7.25
C THR A 181 12.23 -6.47 6.15
N TRP A 182 12.47 -6.09 4.89
CA TRP A 182 11.68 -6.61 3.78
C TRP A 182 12.44 -6.52 2.45
N ARG A 183 12.31 -7.54 1.61
CA ARG A 183 12.85 -7.58 0.24
C ARG A 183 11.94 -8.44 -0.64
N ARG A 184 11.51 -7.92 -1.78
CA ARG A 184 10.62 -8.65 -2.70
C ARG A 184 10.80 -8.20 -4.15
N GLY A 185 10.70 -9.15 -5.07
CA GLY A 185 10.70 -8.91 -6.52
C GLY A 185 9.28 -8.83 -7.08
N SER A 186 9.09 -8.17 -8.23
CA SER A 186 7.77 -7.99 -8.84
C SER A 186 7.18 -9.31 -9.35
N ARG A 187 7.95 -10.06 -10.16
CA ARG A 187 7.49 -11.27 -10.88
C ARG A 187 8.26 -12.53 -10.52
N TRP A 188 9.27 -12.43 -9.67
CA TRP A 188 10.19 -13.50 -9.35
C TRP A 188 10.73 -13.37 -7.93
N ARG A 189 11.38 -14.43 -7.44
CA ARG A 189 11.99 -14.43 -6.12
C ARG A 189 13.24 -13.56 -6.13
N ALA A 190 13.19 -12.42 -5.44
CA ALA A 190 14.32 -11.51 -5.31
C ALA A 190 15.61 -12.25 -4.94
N PRO A 191 16.73 -11.99 -5.61
CA PRO A 191 18.01 -12.60 -5.29
C PRO A 191 18.54 -11.95 -4.00
N PRO A 192 19.58 -12.51 -3.37
CA PRO A 192 20.33 -11.80 -2.33
C PRO A 192 20.79 -10.42 -2.83
N ALA A 193 20.98 -9.48 -1.90
CA ALA A 193 21.47 -8.14 -2.25
C ALA A 193 22.84 -8.22 -2.93
N ALA A 194 22.95 -7.65 -4.12
CA ALA A 194 24.21 -7.58 -4.86
C ALA A 194 25.19 -6.61 -4.17
N PRO A 195 26.51 -6.74 -4.39
CA PRO A 195 27.49 -5.83 -3.80
C PRO A 195 27.25 -4.35 -4.16
N CYS A 196 26.75 -4.08 -5.36
CA CYS A 196 26.37 -2.73 -5.79
C CYS A 196 25.19 -2.16 -4.97
N GLU A 197 24.22 -3.00 -4.61
CA GLU A 197 23.09 -2.63 -3.75
C GLU A 197 23.57 -2.23 -2.35
N LEU A 198 24.45 -3.04 -1.76
CA LEU A 198 25.03 -2.77 -0.45
C LEU A 198 25.87 -1.48 -0.45
N ALA A 199 26.67 -1.26 -1.50
CA ALA A 199 27.49 -0.05 -1.63
C ALA A 199 26.62 1.22 -1.74
N ALA A 200 25.57 1.19 -2.57
CA ALA A 200 24.66 2.32 -2.70
C ALA A 200 23.84 2.57 -1.43
N TRP A 201 23.41 1.50 -0.77
CA TRP A 201 22.75 1.59 0.53
C TRP A 201 23.65 2.25 1.57
N ASN A 202 24.89 1.78 1.76
CA ASN A 202 25.83 2.37 2.71
C ASN A 202 26.04 3.86 2.43
N LYS A 203 26.21 4.22 1.15
CA LYS A 203 26.34 5.63 0.73
C LYS A 203 25.09 6.45 1.10
N ALA A 204 23.89 5.94 0.85
CA ALA A 204 22.65 6.64 1.20
C ALA A 204 22.46 6.74 2.72
N PHE A 205 22.79 5.68 3.46
CA PHE A 205 22.69 5.62 4.91
C PHE A 205 23.64 6.63 5.60
N GLU A 206 24.89 6.69 5.15
CA GLU A 206 25.90 7.61 5.69
C GLU A 206 25.60 9.08 5.35
N THR A 207 25.20 9.35 4.10
CA THR A 207 25.01 10.73 3.63
C THR A 207 23.62 11.29 3.90
N GLY A 208 22.62 10.43 4.13
CA GLY A 208 21.21 10.82 4.20
C GLY A 208 20.68 11.41 2.88
N ARG A 209 21.33 11.11 1.75
CA ARG A 209 20.97 11.65 0.42
C ARG A 209 20.50 10.56 -0.53
N TYR A 210 19.61 10.96 -1.44
CA TYR A 210 19.19 10.12 -2.56
C TYR A 210 20.40 9.66 -3.38
N VAL A 211 20.40 8.39 -3.76
CA VAL A 211 21.41 7.78 -4.62
C VAL A 211 20.72 7.21 -5.86
N ASP A 212 21.22 7.56 -7.04
CA ASP A 212 20.84 6.99 -8.34
C ASP A 212 22.12 6.55 -9.04
N CYS A 213 22.22 5.25 -9.34
CA CYS A 213 23.37 4.69 -10.01
C CYS A 213 22.89 3.82 -11.17
N PRO A 214 23.29 4.10 -12.43
CA PRO A 214 23.25 3.07 -13.45
C PRO A 214 24.25 1.99 -13.05
N VAL A 215 23.82 0.74 -13.08
CA VAL A 215 24.67 -0.41 -12.78
C VAL A 215 24.69 -1.25 -14.05
N GLY A 216 25.85 -1.81 -14.40
CA GLY A 216 26.01 -2.70 -15.57
C GLY A 216 26.70 -4.00 -15.16
N ARG A 217 26.47 -4.41 -13.91
CA ARG A 217 27.09 -5.56 -13.25
C ARG A 217 26.01 -6.31 -12.49
N ASP A 218 26.20 -7.62 -12.33
CA ASP A 218 25.30 -8.48 -11.57
C ASP A 218 23.84 -8.42 -12.05
N GLN A 219 23.64 -8.20 -13.37
CA GLN A 219 22.34 -8.04 -14.04
C GLN A 219 21.49 -6.86 -13.53
N VAL A 220 22.02 -6.01 -12.65
CA VAL A 220 21.36 -4.78 -12.22
C VAL A 220 21.62 -3.72 -13.28
N THR A 221 20.56 -3.11 -13.81
CA THR A 221 20.61 -2.03 -14.81
C THR A 221 20.58 -0.65 -14.17
N ARG A 222 19.81 -0.51 -13.09
CA ARG A 222 19.70 0.74 -12.35
C ARG A 222 19.37 0.46 -10.89
N LEU A 223 19.90 1.29 -10.02
CA LEU A 223 19.67 1.23 -8.59
C LEU A 223 19.38 2.62 -8.04
N ARG A 224 18.27 2.71 -7.31
CA ARG A 224 17.85 3.94 -6.65
C ARG A 224 17.63 3.70 -5.17
N VAL A 225 18.12 4.60 -4.33
CA VAL A 225 18.01 4.51 -2.87
C VAL A 225 17.48 5.83 -2.32
N TRP A 226 16.35 5.76 -1.64
CA TRP A 226 15.75 6.90 -0.95
C TRP A 226 15.91 6.74 0.56
N PRO A 227 16.73 7.58 1.22
CA PRO A 227 16.74 7.68 2.67
C PRO A 227 15.52 8.47 3.15
N VAL A 228 14.73 7.84 4.02
CA VAL A 228 13.59 8.40 4.74
C VAL A 228 14.00 8.50 6.21
N HIS A 229 14.63 9.62 6.56
CA HIS A 229 15.18 9.86 7.89
C HIS A 229 14.29 10.86 8.64
N GLU A 230 13.69 10.40 9.73
CA GLU A 230 12.92 11.20 10.68
C GLU A 230 13.61 11.17 12.05
N HIS A 231 13.16 12.01 12.98
CA HIS A 231 13.76 12.06 14.31
C HIS A 231 13.65 10.71 15.04
N GLY A 232 14.80 10.08 15.33
CA GLY A 232 14.86 8.78 16.01
C GLY A 232 14.51 7.58 15.12
N TRP A 233 14.33 7.77 13.81
CA TRP A 233 13.94 6.71 12.89
C TRP A 233 14.60 6.88 11.52
N ARG A 234 15.34 5.86 11.07
CA ARG A 234 15.98 5.87 9.74
C ARG A 234 15.51 4.68 8.94
N ARG A 235 15.03 4.95 7.73
CA ARG A 235 14.63 3.92 6.79
C ARG A 235 15.23 4.19 5.42
N GLU A 236 15.76 3.17 4.77
CA GLU A 236 16.18 3.23 3.37
C GLU A 236 15.26 2.35 2.54
N ILE A 237 14.78 2.90 1.43
CA ILE A 237 14.02 2.16 0.44
C ILE A 237 14.86 2.10 -0.83
N LEU A 238 15.14 0.88 -1.27
CA LEU A 238 15.87 0.61 -2.50
C LEU A 238 14.88 0.13 -3.56
N LEU A 239 15.04 0.64 -4.77
CA LEU A 239 14.48 0.08 -5.99
C LEU A 239 15.63 -0.33 -6.91
N THR A 240 15.70 -1.63 -7.17
CA THR A 240 16.72 -2.25 -8.01
C THR A 240 16.04 -2.76 -9.28
N GLU A 241 16.45 -2.24 -10.42
CA GLU A 241 16.03 -2.70 -11.75
C GLU A 241 17.05 -3.70 -12.28
N TYR A 242 16.55 -4.80 -12.84
CA TYR A 242 17.36 -5.86 -13.45
C TYR A 242 17.15 -5.90 -14.95
N GLU A 243 18.12 -6.46 -15.67
CA GLU A 243 17.94 -6.87 -17.07
C GLU A 243 16.74 -7.83 -17.15
N GLU A 244 15.97 -7.75 -18.24
CA GLU A 244 14.85 -8.65 -18.45
C GLU A 244 15.35 -10.10 -18.45
N CYS A 245 14.75 -10.94 -17.60
CA CYS A 245 15.06 -12.37 -17.50
C CYS A 245 14.29 -13.16 -18.56
#